data_AF-A0A6I2SSS0-F1
#
_entry.id   AF-A0A6I2SSS0-F1
#
_cell.length_a   1.000
_cell.length_b   1.000
_cell.length_c   1.000
_cell.angle_alpha   90.00
_cell.angle_beta   90.00
_cell.angle_gamma   90.00
#
_symmetry.space_group_name_H-M   'P 1'
#
loop_
_entity.id
_entity.type
_entity.pdbx_description
1 polymer ?
#
loop_
_entity_poly.entity_id
_entity_poly.type
_entity_poly.pdbx_seq_one_letter_code
_entity_poly.pdbx_strand_id
1 'polypeptide(L)'
;MRNGIVVLGFVVLAAPRAVLGVEPALDIKMNPHGTKGSCQICHVESEESLNSWFTLGSSKRKLKVDFDTVCEQCHGVDFGHGVGEKPTLNRENLPLDADKEIACAITCHDMHIQSDDPQQHHYHLRYPMTRLCLSCHNK
;
A
#
# COMPACT_ATOMS: atom_id res chain seq x y z
N MET A 1 52.72 37.13 34.50
CA MET A 1 52.27 35.74 34.72
C MET A 1 50.88 35.77 35.35
N ARG A 2 49.85 35.27 34.67
CA ARG A 2 48.61 34.71 35.25
C ARG A 2 47.66 34.36 34.10
N ASN A 3 47.69 33.09 33.70
CA ASN A 3 46.71 32.52 32.78
C ASN A 3 45.54 32.01 33.61
N GLY A 4 44.35 32.59 33.45
CA GLY A 4 43.11 32.11 34.05
C GLY A 4 42.39 31.20 33.07
N ILE A 5 42.24 29.93 33.42
CA ILE A 5 41.43 28.97 32.65
C ILE A 5 40.00 29.04 33.20
N VAL A 6 39.06 29.43 32.34
CA VAL A 6 37.61 29.39 32.65
C VAL A 6 37.07 28.07 32.10
N VAL A 7 36.67 27.17 33.00
CA VAL A 7 35.98 25.92 32.66
C VAL A 7 34.48 26.19 32.71
N LEU A 8 33.85 26.27 31.53
CA LEU A 8 32.38 26.29 31.39
C LEU A 8 31.86 24.85 31.46
N GLY A 9 31.29 24.48 32.60
CA GLY A 9 30.57 23.22 32.76
C GLY A 9 29.20 23.28 32.07
N PHE A 10 29.00 22.44 31.06
CA PHE A 10 27.70 22.21 30.45
C PHE A 10 26.95 21.13 31.25
N VAL A 11 25.84 21.50 31.88
CA VAL A 11 24.90 20.54 32.47
C VAL A 11 23.92 20.12 31.39
N VAL A 12 24.05 18.89 30.89
CA VAL A 12 23.11 18.29 29.94
C VAL A 12 21.96 17.68 30.73
N LEU A 13 20.84 18.40 30.80
CA LEU A 13 19.58 17.88 31.33
C LEU A 13 18.97 16.92 30.29
N ALA A 14 19.12 15.62 30.52
CA ALA A 14 18.44 14.58 29.75
C ALA A 14 16.95 14.57 30.11
N ALA A 15 16.11 15.16 29.26
CA ALA A 15 14.66 15.05 29.39
C ALA A 15 14.20 13.62 28.97
N PRO A 16 13.31 12.97 29.74
CA PRO A 16 12.75 11.69 29.33
C PRO A 16 11.83 11.89 28.12
N ARG A 17 12.15 11.21 27.02
CA ARG A 17 11.24 11.06 25.87
C ARG A 17 10.08 10.17 26.32
N ALA A 18 8.91 10.77 26.53
CA ALA A 18 7.66 10.04 26.64
C ALA A 18 7.36 9.38 25.30
N VAL A 19 7.61 8.08 25.19
CA VAL A 19 7.11 7.24 24.09
C VAL A 19 5.68 6.87 24.44
N LEU A 20 4.74 7.78 24.14
CA LEU A 20 3.32 7.45 24.11
C LEU A 20 2.97 7.05 22.68
N GLY A 21 3.44 5.86 22.28
CA GLY A 21 2.98 5.17 21.09
C GLY A 21 1.63 4.52 21.39
N VAL A 22 0.56 5.31 21.39
CA VAL A 22 -0.78 4.76 21.17
C VAL A 22 -0.97 4.81 19.66
N GLU A 23 -0.75 3.68 18.99
CA GLU A 23 -1.15 3.55 17.60
C GLU A 23 -2.68 3.62 17.58
N PRO A 24 -3.30 4.62 16.92
CA PRO A 24 -4.73 4.65 16.81
C PRO A 24 -5.13 3.43 16.00
N ALA A 25 -5.84 2.49 16.64
CA ALA A 25 -6.57 1.47 15.92
C ALA A 25 -7.50 2.20 14.95
N LEU A 26 -7.14 2.17 13.66
CA LEU A 26 -7.96 2.69 12.59
C LEU A 26 -9.28 1.91 12.63
N ASP A 27 -10.34 2.55 13.13
CA ASP A 27 -11.73 2.08 13.01
C ASP A 27 -12.12 2.21 11.52
N ILE A 28 -11.61 1.29 10.68
CA ILE A 28 -11.92 1.24 9.26
C ILE A 28 -13.33 0.68 9.10
N LYS A 29 -14.33 1.54 9.31
CA LYS A 29 -15.75 1.24 9.09
C LYS A 29 -16.20 1.43 7.64
N MET A 30 -15.29 1.74 6.72
CA MET A 30 -15.62 2.01 5.32
C MET A 30 -15.01 0.96 4.42
N ASN A 31 -15.87 0.27 3.66
CA ASN A 31 -15.48 -0.65 2.61
C ASN A 31 -15.05 0.17 1.36
N PRO A 32 -13.76 0.18 0.98
CA PRO A 32 -13.30 0.92 -0.19
C PRO A 32 -13.79 0.31 -1.52
N HIS A 33 -14.33 -0.91 -1.50
CA HIS A 33 -14.81 -1.63 -2.69
C HIS A 33 -16.27 -1.31 -3.05
N GLY A 34 -16.92 -0.41 -2.33
CA GLY A 34 -18.33 -0.04 -2.54
C GLY A 34 -18.51 1.37 -3.10
N THR A 35 -19.74 1.70 -3.48
CA THR A 35 -20.14 3.05 -3.95
C THR A 35 -19.99 4.16 -2.91
N LYS A 36 -19.70 3.79 -1.66
CA LYS A 36 -19.40 4.71 -0.55
C LYS A 36 -17.93 4.66 -0.11
N GLY A 37 -17.08 3.97 -0.86
CA GLY A 37 -15.65 3.93 -0.62
C GLY A 37 -15.04 5.32 -0.78
N SER A 38 -13.97 5.60 -0.04
CA SER A 38 -13.22 6.86 -0.17
C SER A 38 -11.83 6.59 -0.71
N CYS A 39 -11.40 7.36 -1.70
CA CYS A 39 -10.03 7.27 -2.25
C CYS A 39 -8.97 7.51 -1.16
N GLN A 40 -9.31 8.28 -0.12
CA GLN A 40 -8.41 8.59 0.98
C GLN A 40 -8.12 7.38 1.88
N ILE A 41 -8.82 6.26 1.73
CA ILE A 41 -8.46 5.03 2.45
C ILE A 41 -7.07 4.58 2.00
N CYS A 42 -6.82 4.60 0.69
CA CYS A 42 -5.59 4.07 0.11
C CYS A 42 -4.59 5.16 -0.29
N HIS A 43 -5.08 6.30 -0.81
CA HIS A 43 -4.24 7.33 -1.42
C HIS A 43 -3.82 8.42 -0.43
N VAL A 44 -2.61 8.97 -0.67
CA VAL A 44 -2.09 10.14 0.08
C VAL A 44 -2.87 11.40 -0.29
N GLU A 45 -3.20 11.54 -1.57
CA GLU A 45 -3.89 12.70 -2.12
C GLU A 45 -5.40 12.67 -1.82
N SER A 46 -6.02 13.85 -1.74
CA SER A 46 -7.47 13.97 -1.59
C SER A 46 -8.20 13.52 -2.86
N GLU A 47 -9.48 13.17 -2.74
CA GLU A 47 -10.32 12.81 -3.89
C GLU A 47 -10.40 13.94 -4.93
N GLU A 48 -10.50 15.20 -4.48
CA GLU A 48 -10.43 16.37 -5.37
C GLU A 48 -9.10 16.44 -6.13
N SER A 49 -7.98 16.22 -5.45
CA SER A 49 -6.64 16.17 -6.07
C SER A 49 -6.52 15.01 -7.07
N LEU A 50 -7.00 13.81 -6.72
CA LEU A 50 -6.98 12.64 -7.60
C LEU A 50 -7.84 12.82 -8.86
N ASN A 51 -8.97 13.50 -8.74
CA ASN A 51 -9.87 13.82 -9.86
C ASN A 51 -9.43 15.06 -10.65
N SER A 52 -8.47 15.83 -10.15
CA SER A 52 -7.91 16.97 -10.90
C SER A 52 -7.13 16.51 -12.13
N TRP A 53 -7.26 17.29 -13.21
CA TRP A 53 -6.52 17.09 -14.46
C TRP A 53 -5.06 17.56 -14.37
N PHE A 54 -4.73 18.38 -13.36
CA PHE A 54 -3.37 18.87 -13.12
C PHE A 54 -2.51 17.92 -12.27
N THR A 55 -3.11 16.91 -11.64
CA THR A 55 -2.39 15.99 -10.76
C THR A 55 -1.64 14.95 -11.59
N LEU A 56 -0.32 14.89 -11.38
CA LEU A 56 0.56 13.95 -12.06
C LEU A 56 0.17 12.50 -11.77
N GLY A 57 0.29 11.63 -12.77
CA GLY A 57 -0.07 10.21 -12.65
C GLY A 57 0.70 9.47 -11.55
N SER A 58 1.94 9.88 -11.25
CA SER A 58 2.72 9.35 -10.13
C SER A 58 2.10 9.70 -8.78
N SER A 59 1.61 10.93 -8.60
CA SER A 59 0.88 11.34 -7.39
C SER A 59 -0.44 10.57 -7.27
N LYS A 60 -1.16 10.35 -8.37
CA LYS A 60 -2.40 9.55 -8.37
C LYS A 60 -2.19 8.10 -7.92
N ARG A 61 -1.01 7.54 -8.18
CA ARG A 61 -0.65 6.17 -7.77
C ARG A 61 -0.03 6.09 -6.38
N LYS A 62 0.24 7.23 -5.72
CA LYS A 62 0.89 7.24 -4.42
C LYS A 62 -0.08 6.81 -3.32
N LEU A 63 0.24 5.70 -2.69
CA LEU A 63 -0.50 5.14 -1.56
C LEU A 63 0.07 5.63 -0.23
N LYS A 64 -0.76 5.60 0.81
CA LYS A 64 -0.39 5.99 2.19
C LYS A 64 0.68 5.08 2.79
N VAL A 65 0.60 3.81 2.45
CA VAL A 65 1.51 2.72 2.80
C VAL A 65 1.79 1.93 1.51
N ASP A 66 2.62 0.89 1.56
CA ASP A 66 2.85 0.01 0.40
C ASP A 66 1.58 -0.76 -0.01
N PHE A 67 1.67 -1.44 -1.17
CA PHE A 67 0.53 -2.08 -1.84
C PHE A 67 -0.10 -3.23 -1.06
N ASP A 68 0.68 -3.94 -0.23
CA ASP A 68 0.17 -5.08 0.53
C ASP A 68 -0.34 -4.60 1.89
N THR A 69 0.41 -3.73 2.57
CA THR A 69 0.01 -3.15 3.85
C THR A 69 -1.33 -2.43 3.76
N VAL A 70 -1.66 -1.77 2.64
CA VAL A 70 -2.97 -1.13 2.48
C VAL A 70 -4.12 -2.14 2.43
N CYS A 71 -3.91 -3.31 1.83
CA CYS A 71 -4.90 -4.39 1.79
C CYS A 71 -5.02 -5.07 3.15
N GLU A 72 -3.90 -5.30 3.82
CA GLU A 72 -3.81 -5.95 5.14
C GLU A 72 -4.52 -5.17 6.25
N GLN A 73 -4.76 -3.87 6.05
CA GLN A 73 -5.58 -3.09 6.98
C GLN A 73 -7.02 -3.59 7.12
N CYS A 74 -7.55 -4.27 6.10
CA CYS A 74 -8.89 -4.84 6.10
C CYS A 74 -8.90 -6.36 5.94
N HIS A 75 -7.83 -6.91 5.39
CA HIS A 75 -7.71 -8.31 5.01
C HIS A 75 -6.62 -9.00 5.82
N GLY A 76 -6.78 -10.30 6.09
CA GLY A 76 -5.70 -11.06 6.73
C GLY A 76 -4.53 -11.29 5.78
N VAL A 77 -3.37 -11.66 6.33
CA VAL A 77 -2.18 -12.05 5.54
C VAL A 77 -2.47 -13.24 4.60
N ASP A 78 -3.45 -14.08 4.96
CA ASP A 78 -3.88 -15.22 4.14
C ASP A 78 -4.86 -14.83 3.01
N PHE A 79 -5.17 -13.54 2.85
CA PHE A 79 -6.17 -13.06 1.88
C PHE A 79 -5.70 -13.13 0.43
N GLY A 80 -4.41 -13.39 0.17
CA GLY A 80 -3.86 -13.56 -1.17
C GLY A 80 -3.13 -14.89 -1.33
N HIS A 81 -3.28 -15.53 -2.48
CA HIS A 81 -2.43 -16.68 -2.84
C HIS A 81 -1.07 -16.18 -3.32
N GLY A 82 0.00 -16.57 -2.62
CA GLY A 82 1.38 -16.40 -3.07
C GLY A 82 1.93 -14.98 -3.00
N VAL A 83 1.36 -14.09 -2.20
CA VAL A 83 1.93 -12.75 -1.93
C VAL A 83 3.32 -12.90 -1.30
N GLY A 84 4.28 -12.09 -1.74
CA GLY A 84 5.70 -12.18 -1.33
C GLY A 84 6.49 -13.29 -2.03
N GLU A 85 5.86 -14.11 -2.88
CA GLU A 85 6.56 -15.16 -3.63
C GLU A 85 7.03 -14.67 -5.00
N LYS A 86 8.20 -15.14 -5.44
CA LYS A 86 8.71 -14.89 -6.80
C LYS A 86 8.17 -15.95 -7.77
N PRO A 87 7.33 -15.59 -8.74
CA PRO A 87 6.75 -16.57 -9.63
C PRO A 87 7.81 -17.09 -10.60
N THR A 88 7.84 -18.41 -10.81
CA THR A 88 8.72 -19.03 -11.82
C THR A 88 8.22 -18.82 -13.25
N LEU A 89 6.93 -18.50 -13.40
CA LEU A 89 6.25 -18.23 -14.67
C LEU A 89 5.41 -16.95 -14.54
N ASN A 90 5.39 -16.13 -15.58
CA ASN A 90 4.52 -14.98 -15.66
C ASN A 90 4.13 -14.71 -17.12
N ARG A 91 3.26 -15.57 -17.67
CA ARG A 91 2.93 -15.58 -19.10
C ARG A 91 2.28 -14.29 -19.58
N GLU A 92 1.52 -13.64 -18.70
CA GLU A 92 0.80 -12.40 -19.01
C GLU A 92 1.63 -11.14 -18.71
N ASN A 93 2.90 -11.29 -18.31
CA ASN A 93 3.73 -10.18 -17.84
C ASN A 93 3.03 -9.32 -16.78
N LEU A 94 2.39 -9.98 -15.80
CA LEU A 94 1.76 -9.32 -14.66
C LEU A 94 2.79 -8.43 -13.95
N PRO A 95 2.37 -7.24 -13.50
CA PRO A 95 3.25 -6.37 -12.75
C PRO A 95 3.61 -7.04 -11.42
N LEU A 96 4.90 -7.02 -11.10
CA LEU A 96 5.45 -7.45 -9.83
C LEU A 96 5.97 -6.23 -9.09
N ASP A 97 6.24 -6.36 -7.81
CA ASP A 97 6.81 -5.28 -7.02
C ASP A 97 8.28 -4.99 -7.41
N ALA A 98 8.95 -4.17 -6.59
CA ALA A 98 10.35 -3.82 -6.80
C ALA A 98 11.29 -5.04 -6.72
N ASP A 99 10.95 -6.02 -5.88
CA ASP A 99 11.73 -7.22 -5.60
C ASP A 99 11.39 -8.42 -6.52
N LYS A 100 10.44 -8.20 -7.45
CA LYS A 100 9.91 -9.20 -8.38
C LYS A 100 9.04 -10.27 -7.70
N GLU A 101 8.38 -9.88 -6.63
CA GLU A 101 7.43 -10.69 -5.88
C GLU A 101 5.98 -10.33 -6.27
N ILE A 102 5.09 -11.29 -6.05
CA ILE A 102 3.65 -11.10 -6.20
C ILE A 102 3.17 -10.17 -5.08
N ALA A 103 2.43 -9.13 -5.44
CA ALA A 103 1.78 -8.23 -4.49
C ALA A 103 0.29 -8.07 -4.83
N CYS A 104 -0.54 -7.82 -3.82
CA CYS A 104 -1.99 -7.83 -3.88
C CYS A 104 -2.54 -6.86 -4.94
N ALA A 105 -2.39 -5.57 -4.68
CA ALA A 105 -3.02 -4.48 -5.44
C ALA A 105 -2.33 -4.15 -6.77
N ILE A 106 -1.21 -4.81 -7.08
CA ILE A 106 -0.52 -4.63 -8.36
C ILE A 106 -0.61 -5.89 -9.22
N THR A 107 -0.25 -7.06 -8.69
CA THR A 107 -0.07 -8.27 -9.50
C THR A 107 -1.41 -8.88 -9.90
N CYS A 108 -2.24 -9.18 -8.91
CA CYS A 108 -3.49 -9.93 -9.12
C CYS A 108 -4.70 -9.01 -9.17
N HIS A 109 -4.75 -8.04 -8.25
CA HIS A 109 -5.86 -7.12 -8.14
C HIS A 109 -5.56 -5.79 -8.83
N ASP A 110 -6.60 -5.15 -9.36
CA ASP A 110 -6.62 -3.79 -9.85
C ASP A 110 -7.89 -3.12 -9.33
N MET A 111 -7.73 -2.31 -8.29
CA MET A 111 -8.83 -1.67 -7.56
C MET A 111 -9.66 -0.71 -8.41
N HIS A 112 -9.15 -0.30 -9.58
CA HIS A 112 -9.84 0.60 -10.51
C HIS A 112 -10.22 -0.10 -11.81
N ILE A 113 -10.25 -1.44 -11.83
CA ILE A 113 -10.63 -2.20 -13.02
C ILE A 113 -12.05 -1.83 -13.47
N GLN A 114 -12.21 -1.64 -14.77
CA GLN A 114 -13.50 -1.54 -15.43
C GLN A 114 -13.67 -2.79 -16.28
N SER A 115 -14.55 -3.69 -15.84
CA SER A 115 -14.85 -4.93 -16.56
C SER A 115 -16.33 -5.26 -16.47
N ASP A 116 -16.85 -5.83 -17.57
CA ASP A 116 -18.20 -6.38 -17.66
C ASP A 116 -18.28 -7.83 -17.12
N ASP A 117 -17.12 -8.47 -16.83
CA ASP A 117 -17.07 -9.78 -16.19
C ASP A 117 -17.42 -9.63 -14.69
N PRO A 118 -18.53 -10.25 -14.21
CA PRO A 118 -18.97 -10.09 -12.83
C PRO A 118 -17.97 -10.59 -11.80
N GLN A 119 -17.21 -11.66 -12.09
CA GLN A 119 -16.20 -12.17 -11.16
C GLN A 119 -14.98 -11.26 -11.13
N GLN A 120 -14.53 -10.82 -12.30
CA GLN A 120 -13.41 -9.87 -12.39
C GLN A 120 -13.74 -8.58 -11.65
N HIS A 121 -14.95 -8.05 -11.83
CA HIS A 121 -15.42 -6.83 -11.16
C HIS A 121 -15.56 -7.04 -9.65
N HIS A 122 -16.20 -8.13 -9.20
CA HIS A 122 -16.45 -8.38 -7.79
C HIS A 122 -15.15 -8.52 -6.98
N TYR A 123 -14.17 -9.23 -7.53
CA TYR A 123 -12.87 -9.45 -6.89
C TYR A 123 -11.79 -8.46 -7.31
N HIS A 124 -12.14 -7.43 -8.10
CA HIS A 124 -11.21 -6.44 -8.63
C HIS A 124 -9.98 -7.08 -9.30
N LEU A 125 -10.17 -8.13 -10.11
CA LEU A 125 -9.05 -8.85 -10.72
C LEU A 125 -8.54 -8.11 -11.97
N ARG A 126 -7.23 -8.12 -12.18
CA ARG A 126 -6.61 -7.51 -13.37
C ARG A 126 -7.00 -8.20 -14.68
N TYR A 127 -7.23 -9.51 -14.62
CA TYR A 127 -7.69 -10.35 -15.72
C TYR A 127 -8.79 -11.31 -15.24
N PRO A 128 -9.55 -11.94 -16.16
CA PRO A 128 -10.44 -13.04 -15.80
C PRO A 128 -9.68 -14.12 -15.00
N MET A 129 -10.30 -14.63 -13.94
CA MET A 129 -9.65 -15.49 -12.92
C MET A 129 -8.81 -16.62 -13.56
N THR A 130 -9.39 -17.37 -14.49
CA THR A 130 -8.69 -18.48 -15.17
C THR A 130 -7.43 -18.01 -15.90
N ARG A 131 -7.49 -16.86 -16.58
CA ARG A 131 -6.33 -16.29 -17.28
C ARG A 131 -5.27 -15.84 -16.29
N LEU A 132 -5.68 -15.22 -15.18
CA LEU A 132 -4.78 -14.76 -14.13
C LEU A 132 -4.01 -15.92 -13.50
N CYS A 133 -4.72 -16.97 -13.05
CA CYS A 133 -4.11 -18.15 -12.45
C CYS A 133 -3.14 -18.85 -13.41
N LEU A 134 -3.54 -19.01 -14.67
CA LEU A 134 -2.71 -19.63 -15.69
C LEU A 134 -1.54 -18.76 -16.17
N SER A 135 -1.41 -17.52 -15.67
CA SER A 135 -0.19 -16.74 -15.89
C SER A 135 1.00 -17.37 -15.15
N CYS A 136 0.77 -17.85 -13.93
CA CYS A 136 1.81 -18.37 -13.05
C CYS A 136 1.76 -19.89 -12.85
N HIS A 137 0.60 -20.51 -13.10
CA HIS A 137 0.41 -21.96 -12.95
C HIS A 137 0.38 -22.69 -14.30
N ASN A 138 0.87 -23.92 -14.32
CA ASN A 138 0.63 -24.81 -15.46
C ASN A 138 -0.83 -25.27 -15.47
N LYS A 139 -1.35 -25.52 -16.67
CA LYS A 139 -2.68 -26.11 -16.86
C LYS A 139 -2.72 -27.55 -16.37
#